data_AF-A0A0S8AQE8-F1
#
_entry.id   AF-A0A0S8AQE8-F1
#
_cell.length_a   1.000
_cell.length_b   1.000
_cell.length_c   1.000
_cell.angle_alpha   90.00
_cell.angle_beta   90.00
_cell.angle_gamma   90.00
#
_symmetry.space_group_name_H-M   'P 1'
#
loop_
_entity.id
_entity.type
_entity.pdbx_description
1 polymer ?
#
loop_
_entity_poly.entity_id
_entity_poly.type
_entity_poly.pdbx_seq_one_letter_code
_entity_poly.pdbx_strand_id
1 'polypeptide(L)' 'MANIITGILNHHQGKGERSPFGTGSLFVSATGTAGTVVVSSAGNRSVRIQGFGDSTSNAIFDETVFAR' A
#
# COMPACT_ATOMS: atom_id res chain seq x y z
N MET A 1 -9.34 -5.60 11.21
CA MET A 1 -8.45 -5.41 10.04
C MET A 1 -8.37 -3.96 9.58
N ALA A 2 -9.48 -3.25 9.39
CA ALA A 2 -9.46 -1.82 9.02
C ALA A 2 -8.52 -0.97 9.91
N ASN A 3 -8.47 -1.26 11.21
CA ASN A 3 -7.62 -0.53 12.15
C ASN A 3 -6.10 -0.73 11.94
N ILE A 4 -5.64 -1.93 11.52
CA ILE A 4 -4.20 -2.15 11.29
C ILE A 4 -3.75 -1.54 9.97
N ILE A 5 -4.56 -1.65 8.92
CA ILE A 5 -4.25 -1.06 7.61
C ILE A 5 -4.19 0.46 7.75
N THR A 6 -5.20 1.08 8.37
CA THR A 6 -5.17 2.51 8.68
C THR A 6 -3.95 2.90 9.51
N GLY A 7 -3.56 2.08 10.50
CA GLY A 7 -2.34 2.30 11.28
C GLY A 7 -1.08 2.30 10.42
N ILE A 8 -0.92 1.32 9.52
CA ILE A 8 0.21 1.24 8.58
C ILE A 8 0.23 2.48 7.68
N LEU A 9 -0.90 2.83 7.07
CA LEU A 9 -1.00 3.97 6.16
C LEU A 9 -0.66 5.28 6.87
N ASN A 10 -1.24 5.53 8.05
CA ASN A 10 -0.96 6.72 8.83
C ASN A 10 0.52 6.80 9.25
N HIS A 11 1.13 5.68 9.62
CA HIS A 11 2.55 5.63 9.95
C HIS A 11 3.44 6.06 8.76
N HIS A 12 3.21 5.50 7.58
CA HIS A 12 3.99 5.82 6.39
C HIS A 12 3.71 7.22 5.85
N GLN A 13 2.45 7.65 5.85
CA GLN A 13 2.05 9.01 5.47
C GLN A 13 2.60 10.05 6.44
N GLY A 14 2.62 9.76 7.74
CA GLY A 14 3.20 10.63 8.76
C GLY A 14 4.71 10.84 8.61
N LYS A 15 5.42 9.90 7.97
CA LYS A 15 6.83 10.06 7.59
C LYS A 15 7.04 10.90 6.31
N GLY A 16 5.97 11.29 5.62
CA GLY A 16 6.05 12.09 4.41
C GLY A 16 6.58 11.34 3.19
N GLU A 17 6.43 10.01 3.14
CA GLU A 17 6.82 9.20 1.98
C GLU A 17 5.88 9.50 0.80
N ARG A 18 6.44 9.95 -0.33
CA ARG A 18 5.69 10.44 -1.49
C ARG A 18 5.86 9.56 -2.71
N SER A 19 4.83 9.51 -3.55
CA SER A 19 4.93 8.89 -4.87
C SER A 19 5.94 9.67 -5.74
N PRO A 20 6.77 8.98 -6.54
CA PRO A 20 7.63 9.64 -7.52
C PRO A 20 6.87 10.19 -8.73
N PHE A 21 5.60 9.83 -8.94
CA PHE A 21 4.80 10.25 -10.10
C PHE A 21 3.77 11.34 -9.75
N GLY A 22 3.78 11.86 -8.52
CA GLY A 22 2.84 12.90 -8.12
C GLY A 22 3.09 13.45 -6.72
N THR A 23 2.16 14.28 -6.23
CA THR A 23 2.27 14.90 -4.90
C THR A 23 1.65 14.06 -3.77
N GLY A 24 0.98 12.96 -4.11
CA GLY A 24 0.34 12.05 -3.18
C GLY A 24 1.31 11.20 -2.35
N SER A 25 0.78 10.48 -1.37
CA SER A 25 1.58 9.54 -0.58
C SER A 25 2.00 8.32 -1.40
N LEU A 26 3.16 7.77 -1.05
CA LEU A 26 3.61 6.47 -1.55
C LEU A 26 2.69 5.34 -1.07
N PHE A 27 2.21 5.36 0.17
CA PHE A 27 1.40 4.29 0.76
C PHE A 27 -0.09 4.64 0.77
N VAL A 28 -0.90 3.80 0.14
CA VAL A 28 -2.33 4.04 -0.09
C VAL A 28 -3.17 2.76 0.11
N SER A 29 -4.49 2.91 0.29
CA SER A 29 -5.42 1.78 0.49
C SER A 29 -6.00 1.20 -0.80
N ALA A 30 -5.82 1.89 -1.93
CA ALA A 30 -6.38 1.48 -3.21
C ALA A 30 -5.43 1.81 -4.37
N THR A 31 -5.47 0.99 -5.40
CA THR A 31 -4.81 1.24 -6.68
C THR A 31 -5.43 2.44 -7.37
N GLY A 32 -4.61 3.25 -8.05
CA GLY A 32 -5.12 4.38 -8.84
C GLY A 32 -4.05 5.34 -9.34
N THR A 33 -2.89 5.35 -8.69
CA THR A 33 -1.76 6.23 -9.04
C THR A 33 -0.50 5.40 -9.24
N ALA A 34 0.24 5.69 -10.31
CA ALA A 34 1.57 5.13 -10.52
C ALA A 34 2.50 5.46 -9.34
N GLY A 35 3.47 4.59 -9.07
CA GLY A 35 4.45 4.74 -8.00
C GLY A 35 3.80 4.73 -6.64
N THR A 36 3.00 3.70 -6.36
CA THR A 36 2.35 3.54 -5.05
C THR A 36 2.53 2.14 -4.51
N VAL A 37 2.50 2.04 -3.19
CA VAL A 37 2.42 0.82 -2.42
C VAL A 37 1.02 0.72 -1.84
N VAL A 38 0.25 -0.24 -2.33
CA VAL A 38 -1.11 -0.50 -1.88
C VAL A 38 -1.08 -1.50 -0.74
N VAL A 39 -1.65 -1.13 0.39
CA VAL A 39 -1.84 -2.03 1.54
C VAL A 39 -3.33 -2.31 1.69
N SER A 40 -3.71 -3.58 1.58
CA SER A 40 -5.10 -4.02 1.62
C SER A 40 -5.30 -5.26 2.48
N SER A 41 -6.54 -5.55 2.86
CA SER A 41 -6.85 -6.74 3.65
C SER A 41 -6.81 -7.99 2.78
N ALA A 42 -6.21 -9.06 3.28
CA ALA A 42 -6.12 -10.35 2.59
C ALA A 42 -6.72 -11.52 3.40
N GLY A 43 -7.68 -11.21 4.27
CA GLY A 43 -8.27 -12.14 5.24
C GLY A 43 -8.34 -11.55 6.65
N ASN A 44 -8.60 -12.39 7.66
CA ASN A 44 -8.78 -11.95 9.05
C ASN A 44 -7.47 -11.81 9.83
N ARG A 45 -6.36 -12.36 9.32
CA ARG A 45 -5.03 -12.32 9.95
C ARG A 45 -3.93 -12.07 8.90
N SER A 46 -4.24 -11.30 7.87
CA SER A 46 -3.32 -11.09 6.75
C SER A 46 -3.56 -9.75 6.06
N VAL A 47 -2.47 -9.18 5.55
CA VAL A 47 -2.47 -8.00 4.69
C VAL A 47 -1.78 -8.34 3.40
N ARG A 48 -2.25 -7.77 2.28
CA ARG A 48 -1.57 -7.83 0.99
C ARG A 48 -0.88 -6.49 0.74
N ILE A 49 0.37 -6.56 0.29
CA ILE A 49 1.20 -5.42 -0.04
C ILE A 49 1.56 -5.53 -1.51
N GLN A 50 1.15 -4.53 -2.30
CA GLN A 50 1.40 -4.49 -3.73
C GLN A 50 2.15 -3.22 -4.09
N GLY A 51 3.29 -3.34 -4.77
CA GLY A 51 4.08 -2.22 -5.27
C GLY A 51 3.86 -2.00 -6.76
N PHE A 52 3.55 -0.77 -7.15
CA PHE A 52 3.30 -0.38 -8.53
C PHE A 52 4.36 0.61 -9.02
N GLY A 53 4.93 0.33 -10.18
CA GLY A 53 5.84 1.23 -10.90
C GLY A 53 5.07 2.30 -11.68
N ASP A 54 5.31 2.41 -12.97
CA ASP A 54 4.55 3.28 -13.88
C ASP A 54 3.14 2.76 -14.20
N SER A 55 2.92 1.45 -14.11
CA SER A 55 1.59 0.82 -14.28
C SER A 55 0.76 0.84 -13.00
N THR A 56 -0.55 1.05 -13.12
CA THR A 56 -1.53 0.89 -12.02
C THR A 56 -2.25 -0.46 -12.02
N SER A 57 -2.02 -1.29 -13.05
CA SER A 57 -2.71 -2.56 -13.24
C SER A 57 -1.84 -3.77 -12.93
N ASN A 58 -0.53 -3.65 -13.18
CA ASN A 58 0.43 -4.73 -12.96
C ASN A 58 1.38 -4.35 -11.82
N ALA A 59 1.27 -5.06 -10.70
CA ALA A 59 2.18 -4.88 -9.59
C ALA A 59 3.54 -5.50 -9.92
N ILE A 60 4.63 -4.77 -9.62
CA ILE A 60 6.01 -5.27 -9.72
C ILE A 60 6.46 -6.01 -8.45
N PHE A 61 5.69 -5.84 -7.37
CA PHE A 61 5.84 -6.54 -6.10
C PHE A 61 4.45 -6.90 -5.58
N ASP A 62 4.25 -8.13 -5.11
CA ASP A 62 2.97 -8.60 -4.60
C ASP A 62 3.20 -9.69 -3.54
N GLU A 63 2.92 -9.37 -2.29
CA GLU A 63 3.14 -10.28 -1.17
C GLU A 63 1.97 -10.24 -0.18
N THR A 64 1.61 -11.41 0.36
CA THR A 64 0.65 -11.51 1.46
C THR A 64 1.36 -11.84 2.76
N VAL A 65 1.29 -10.93 3.73
CA VAL A 65 1.89 -11.09 5.05
C VAL A 65 0.84 -11.61 6.02
N PHE A 66 1.15 -12.68 6.74
CA PHE A 66 0.25 -13.34 7.69
C PHE A 66 0.69 -13.11 9.13
N ALA A 67 -0.26 -12.78 10.01
CA ALA A 67 -0.07 -12.78 11.45
C ALA A 67 -0.15 -14.23 11.96
N ARG A 68 1.03 -14.80 12.26
CA ARG A 68 1.14 -16.12 12.92
C ARG A 68 0.83 -15.95 14.40
#